data_AF-A0A8H7WJI8-F1
#
_entry.id   AF-A0A8H7WJI8-F1
#
_cell.length_a   1.000
_cell.length_b   1.000
_cell.length_c   1.000
_cell.angle_alpha   90.00
_cell.angle_beta   90.00
_cell.angle_gamma   90.00
#
_symmetry.space_group_name_H-M   'P 1'
#
loop_
_entity.id
_entity.type
_entity.pdbx_description
1 polymer ?
#
loop_
_entity_poly.entity_id
_entity_poly.type
_entity_poly.pdbx_seq_one_letter_code
_entity_poly.pdbx_strand_id
1 'polypeptide(L)'
;MFKMWANIQAVILLLITSMLMGAVSAIDNTSGKSCVDSTFLTSVYTNDLIWGRPKIGSDIDLTSLIFDFNRQDFMTTFNPVAGVQNNTRHDFNIAYTYYRYWDSGYQPGNYSFVDFAVTKGYSVLFYDRVGAGQSTVISGYDSQFSIHVDVLQDIIGPAKGGYITPQTRMSPKYVPKKVVLMGHSVGSIATNALVAAQPDIADGIVLSGFYKVPNLDKRAVKYVFDSSWPIAIMEFFSIATSNFASPGVKAPVLFINGEYDYIFCGGYCPGSLEPAARSFLPASIGYESYIQPNTGHILNTAPNTTGTYQAITNFLAKNGL
;
A
#
# COMPACT_ATOMS: atom_id res chain seq x y z
N MET A 1 11.48 15.22 32.28
CA MET A 1 12.28 15.64 31.11
C MET A 1 11.59 15.14 29.86
N PHE A 2 11.30 15.99 28.88
CA PHE A 2 10.70 15.58 27.61
C PHE A 2 11.73 15.69 26.47
N LYS A 3 11.99 14.58 25.77
CA LYS A 3 12.67 14.61 24.47
C LYS A 3 11.63 14.82 23.37
N MET A 4 11.40 16.07 22.98
CA MET A 4 10.81 16.33 21.66
C MET A 4 11.87 16.02 20.60
N TRP A 5 11.57 15.11 19.67
CA TRP A 5 12.43 14.84 18.52
C TRP A 5 12.29 15.99 17.52
N ALA A 6 13.21 16.95 17.57
CA ALA A 6 13.18 18.18 16.77
C ALA A 6 13.62 18.00 15.30
N ASN A 7 13.97 16.78 14.89
CA ASN A 7 14.38 16.43 13.53
C ASN A 7 13.44 15.36 12.96
N ILE A 8 12.33 15.80 12.37
CA ILE A 8 11.44 14.96 11.56
C ILE A 8 11.57 15.41 10.09
N GLN A 9 12.05 14.53 9.21
CA GLN A 9 12.44 14.89 7.84
C GLN A 9 11.26 14.79 6.86
N ALA A 10 10.65 13.62 6.72
CA ALA A 10 9.45 13.38 5.92
C ALA A 10 8.31 12.70 6.71
N VAL A 11 7.10 12.78 6.15
CA VAL A 11 6.01 11.84 6.39
C VAL A 11 6.00 10.80 5.27
N ILE A 12 6.10 9.53 5.64
CA ILE A 12 5.88 8.39 4.74
C ILE A 12 4.41 8.00 4.83
N LEU A 13 3.66 8.13 3.73
CA LEU A 13 2.28 7.64 3.62
C LEU A 13 2.29 6.22 3.05
N LEU A 14 1.83 5.26 3.86
CA LEU A 14 1.82 3.83 3.57
C LEU A 14 0.42 3.33 3.26
N LEU A 15 0.27 2.67 2.11
CA LEU A 15 -0.92 1.87 1.81
C LEU A 15 -0.84 0.49 2.45
N ILE A 16 -1.96 0.05 3.04
CA ILE A 16 -2.12 -1.27 3.67
C ILE A 16 -2.85 -2.24 2.72
N THR A 17 -2.21 -3.37 2.38
CA THR A 17 -2.88 -4.54 1.73
C THR A 17 -2.19 -5.88 2.04
N SER A 18 -2.96 -6.86 2.54
CA SER A 18 -2.69 -8.31 2.73
C SER A 18 -3.95 -8.96 3.37
N MET A 19 -4.14 -10.31 3.43
CA MET A 19 -5.31 -11.07 3.99
C MET A 19 -4.91 -12.00 5.19
N LEU A 20 -5.67 -12.39 6.25
CA LEU A 20 -7.01 -12.19 6.89
C LEU A 20 -7.00 -12.88 8.31
N MET A 21 -7.37 -12.39 9.53
CA MET A 21 -8.13 -11.23 10.08
C MET A 21 -8.08 -11.21 11.66
N GLY A 22 -7.98 -10.06 12.40
CA GLY A 22 -8.21 -10.07 13.89
C GLY A 22 -7.74 -8.87 14.76
N ALA A 23 -8.60 -8.39 15.68
CA ALA A 23 -8.42 -7.15 16.47
C ALA A 23 -7.78 -7.31 17.88
N VAL A 24 -6.86 -6.41 18.24
CA VAL A 24 -6.37 -6.14 19.60
C VAL A 24 -5.98 -4.65 19.70
N SER A 25 -6.43 -3.93 20.72
CA SER A 25 -5.91 -2.60 21.06
C SER A 25 -4.70 -2.73 22.00
N ALA A 26 -3.57 -2.14 21.61
CA ALA A 26 -2.34 -2.15 22.41
C ALA A 26 -1.56 -0.84 22.24
N ILE A 27 -1.40 -0.09 23.34
CA ILE A 27 -0.44 1.01 23.42
C ILE A 27 0.93 0.38 23.70
N ASP A 28 1.70 0.11 22.65
CA ASP A 28 3.08 -0.38 22.80
C ASP A 28 4.01 0.75 23.24
N ASN A 29 4.36 0.75 24.51
CA ASN A 29 5.23 1.73 25.15
C ASN A 29 6.74 1.39 25.01
N THR A 30 7.11 0.32 24.28
CA THR A 30 8.49 -0.22 24.29
C THR A 30 9.44 0.41 23.27
N SER A 31 8.94 0.90 22.13
CA SER A 31 9.80 1.41 21.04
C SER A 31 10.00 2.93 21.00
N GLY A 32 9.25 3.69 21.82
CA GLY A 32 9.35 5.15 21.90
C GLY A 32 8.64 5.92 20.78
N LYS A 33 7.89 5.25 19.91
CA LYS A 33 6.90 5.87 19.01
C LYS A 33 5.70 6.42 19.80
N SER A 34 4.96 7.34 19.20
CA SER A 34 3.72 7.90 19.76
C SER A 34 2.59 7.72 18.76
N CYS A 35 1.98 6.53 18.74
CA CYS A 35 0.82 6.23 17.90
C CYS A 35 -0.41 7.04 18.35
N VAL A 36 -1.20 7.50 17.39
CA VAL A 36 -2.51 8.14 17.61
C VAL A 36 -3.45 7.59 16.56
N ASP A 37 -4.34 6.67 16.95
CA ASP A 37 -5.40 6.21 16.06
C ASP A 37 -6.39 7.35 15.80
N SER A 38 -6.85 7.51 14.56
CA SER A 38 -7.88 8.50 14.20
C SER A 38 -8.71 8.08 12.99
N THR A 39 -9.71 8.88 12.63
CA THR A 39 -10.59 8.65 11.48
C THR A 39 -10.72 9.92 10.65
N PHE A 40 -10.63 9.77 9.34
CA PHE A 40 -10.79 10.81 8.33
C PHE A 40 -12.08 10.57 7.55
N LEU A 41 -12.78 11.64 7.19
CA LEU A 41 -14.03 11.60 6.41
C LEU A 41 -13.76 12.15 5.02
N THR A 42 -14.13 11.41 3.98
CA THR A 42 -13.92 11.78 2.56
C THR A 42 -15.15 11.44 1.72
N SER A 43 -15.38 12.24 0.66
CA SER A 43 -16.37 12.01 -0.39
C SER A 43 -15.66 11.96 -1.75
N VAL A 44 -15.53 10.78 -2.36
CA VAL A 44 -14.88 10.61 -3.67
C VAL A 44 -15.90 10.45 -4.81
N TYR A 45 -15.47 10.71 -6.05
CA TYR A 45 -16.34 10.70 -7.24
C TYR A 45 -15.71 9.89 -8.38
N THR A 46 -16.08 8.61 -8.48
CA THR A 46 -15.47 7.65 -9.41
C THR A 46 -16.34 7.37 -10.63
N ASN A 47 -15.72 6.80 -11.67
CA ASN A 47 -16.42 6.09 -12.73
C ASN A 47 -16.33 4.59 -12.42
N ASP A 48 -17.47 3.97 -12.12
CA ASP A 48 -17.55 2.62 -11.56
C ASP A 48 -17.93 1.60 -12.63
N LEU A 49 -17.18 0.51 -12.72
CA LEU A 49 -17.52 -0.63 -13.57
C LEU A 49 -18.74 -1.36 -13.01
N ILE A 50 -19.73 -1.68 -13.84
CA ILE A 50 -20.95 -2.38 -13.42
C ILE A 50 -20.72 -3.89 -13.54
N TRP A 51 -20.80 -4.63 -12.42
CA TRP A 51 -20.70 -6.10 -12.44
C TRP A 51 -21.85 -6.73 -13.25
N GLY A 52 -21.49 -7.50 -14.29
CA GLY A 52 -22.41 -8.01 -15.30
C GLY A 52 -22.85 -9.46 -15.14
N ARG A 53 -22.41 -10.17 -14.10
CA ARG A 53 -22.77 -11.58 -13.85
C ARG A 53 -23.71 -11.70 -12.64
N PRO A 54 -24.32 -12.87 -12.38
CA PRO A 54 -24.87 -13.17 -11.06
C PRO A 54 -23.86 -12.88 -9.93
N LYS A 55 -24.35 -12.48 -8.76
CA LYS A 55 -23.50 -12.40 -7.55
C LYS A 55 -23.32 -13.80 -6.99
N ILE A 56 -22.10 -14.13 -6.57
CA ILE A 56 -21.76 -15.39 -5.89
C ILE A 56 -22.62 -15.53 -4.64
N GLY A 57 -23.49 -16.54 -4.60
CA GLY A 57 -24.27 -16.91 -3.42
C GLY A 57 -23.87 -18.26 -2.82
N SER A 58 -23.02 -19.02 -3.51
CA SER A 58 -22.68 -20.40 -3.16
C SER A 58 -21.30 -20.82 -3.69
N ASP A 59 -20.79 -21.94 -3.17
CA ASP A 59 -19.52 -22.54 -3.61
C ASP A 59 -19.55 -22.97 -5.09
N ILE A 60 -20.72 -23.30 -5.64
CA ILE A 60 -20.87 -23.65 -7.06
C ILE A 60 -20.79 -22.42 -7.96
N ASP A 61 -21.28 -21.24 -7.52
CA ASP A 61 -21.08 -19.98 -8.24
C ASP A 61 -19.60 -19.57 -8.25
N LEU A 62 -18.92 -19.71 -7.10
CA LEU A 62 -17.49 -19.45 -6.97
C LEU A 62 -16.67 -20.41 -7.84
N THR A 63 -17.01 -21.69 -7.82
CA THR A 63 -16.38 -22.73 -8.66
C THR A 63 -16.57 -22.41 -10.14
N SER A 64 -17.78 -22.02 -10.56
CA SER A 64 -18.09 -21.61 -11.94
C SER A 64 -17.26 -20.40 -12.37
N LEU A 65 -17.18 -19.36 -11.53
CA LEU A 65 -16.34 -18.18 -11.76
C LEU A 65 -14.85 -18.55 -11.92
N ILE A 66 -14.32 -19.42 -11.06
CA ILE A 66 -12.93 -19.88 -11.12
C ILE A 66 -12.69 -20.67 -12.40
N PHE A 67 -13.61 -21.55 -12.80
CA PHE A 67 -13.50 -22.27 -14.08
C PHE A 67 -13.48 -21.29 -15.26
N ASP A 68 -14.46 -20.40 -15.37
CA ASP A 68 -14.56 -19.43 -16.48
C ASP A 68 -13.29 -18.57 -16.61
N PHE A 69 -12.73 -18.10 -15.49
CA PHE A 69 -11.51 -17.30 -15.45
C PHE A 69 -10.25 -18.08 -15.87
N ASN A 70 -10.21 -19.39 -15.64
CA ASN A 70 -9.06 -20.25 -15.97
C ASN A 70 -9.20 -20.96 -17.34
N ARG A 71 -10.22 -20.62 -18.15
CA ARG A 71 -10.36 -21.14 -19.52
C ARG A 71 -9.26 -20.59 -20.43
N GLN A 72 -8.78 -21.40 -21.38
CA GLN A 72 -7.84 -20.93 -22.41
C GLN A 72 -8.43 -19.80 -23.29
N ASP A 73 -9.75 -19.70 -23.39
CA ASP A 73 -10.47 -18.68 -24.15
C ASP A 73 -10.98 -17.49 -23.30
N PHE A 74 -10.57 -17.36 -22.03
CA PHE A 74 -11.14 -16.36 -21.10
C PHE A 74 -11.13 -14.93 -21.65
N MET A 75 -10.10 -14.54 -22.41
CA MET A 75 -9.98 -13.21 -23.05
C MET A 75 -11.10 -12.89 -24.05
N THR A 76 -11.90 -13.86 -24.48
CA THR A 76 -13.07 -13.66 -25.35
C THR A 76 -14.38 -14.10 -24.70
N THR A 77 -14.36 -15.12 -23.84
CA THR A 77 -15.56 -15.68 -23.19
C THR A 77 -15.91 -15.00 -21.87
N PHE A 78 -14.92 -14.55 -21.10
CA PHE A 78 -15.11 -14.03 -19.75
C PHE A 78 -15.24 -12.50 -19.73
N ASN A 79 -16.48 -12.02 -19.75
CA ASN A 79 -16.82 -10.60 -19.73
C ASN A 79 -17.54 -10.24 -18.40
N PRO A 80 -16.80 -9.84 -17.35
CA PRO A 80 -17.37 -9.57 -16.01
C PRO A 80 -18.05 -8.21 -15.88
N VAL A 81 -17.82 -7.27 -16.82
CA VAL A 81 -18.30 -5.89 -16.77
C VAL A 81 -19.41 -5.67 -17.79
N ALA A 82 -20.58 -5.20 -17.36
CA ALA A 82 -21.73 -4.88 -18.22
C ALA A 82 -21.78 -3.41 -18.69
N GLY A 83 -21.01 -2.52 -18.09
CA GLY A 83 -21.00 -1.10 -18.41
C GLY A 83 -20.21 -0.27 -17.40
N VAL A 84 -20.36 1.05 -17.47
CA VAL A 84 -19.74 2.01 -16.54
C VAL A 84 -20.79 3.01 -16.05
N GLN A 85 -20.86 3.22 -14.74
CA GLN A 85 -21.63 4.29 -14.12
C GLN A 85 -20.68 5.46 -13.83
N ASN A 86 -20.88 6.59 -14.50
CA ASN A 86 -19.99 7.75 -14.36
C ASN A 86 -20.37 8.64 -13.18
N ASN A 87 -19.37 9.24 -12.53
CA ASN A 87 -19.52 10.20 -11.44
C ASN A 87 -20.38 9.68 -10.26
N THR A 88 -20.16 8.44 -9.83
CA THR A 88 -20.73 7.92 -8.59
C THR A 88 -20.06 8.59 -7.39
N ARG A 89 -20.87 9.17 -6.50
CA ARG A 89 -20.38 9.72 -5.23
C ARG A 89 -20.35 8.63 -4.16
N HIS A 90 -19.21 8.44 -3.51
CA HIS A 90 -19.04 7.52 -2.37
C HIS A 90 -18.60 8.28 -1.13
N ASP A 91 -19.13 7.90 0.05
CA ASP A 91 -18.77 8.48 1.35
C ASP A 91 -18.07 7.45 2.24
N PHE A 92 -16.89 7.80 2.78
CA PHE A 92 -16.10 6.88 3.59
C PHE A 92 -15.56 7.50 4.88
N ASN A 93 -15.65 6.69 5.94
CA ASN A 93 -14.84 6.80 7.14
C ASN A 93 -13.56 6.00 6.88
N ILE A 94 -12.40 6.65 6.89
CA ILE A 94 -11.10 6.04 6.69
C ILE A 94 -10.34 6.05 8.01
N ALA A 95 -9.92 4.89 8.49
CA ALA A 95 -9.20 4.75 9.74
C ALA A 95 -7.68 4.80 9.54
N TYR A 96 -7.01 5.56 10.40
CA TYR A 96 -5.55 5.60 10.54
C TYR A 96 -5.22 4.77 11.79
N THR A 97 -4.96 3.48 11.57
CA THR A 97 -5.05 2.44 12.62
C THR A 97 -3.90 1.44 12.53
N TYR A 98 -3.35 1.05 13.69
CA TYR A 98 -2.16 0.19 13.80
C TYR A 98 -2.27 -1.13 13.03
N TYR A 99 -1.31 -1.42 12.12
CA TYR A 99 -1.40 -2.57 11.23
C TYR A 99 -0.10 -3.39 11.11
N ARG A 100 -0.24 -4.70 11.32
CA ARG A 100 0.86 -5.67 11.55
C ARG A 100 1.84 -5.85 10.40
N TYR A 101 1.48 -5.50 9.16
CA TYR A 101 2.41 -5.60 8.03
C TYR A 101 3.52 -4.54 8.08
N TRP A 102 3.19 -3.27 8.37
CA TRP A 102 4.16 -2.19 8.43
C TRP A 102 4.70 -1.97 9.85
N ASP A 103 3.88 -2.25 10.87
CA ASP A 103 4.26 -2.22 12.28
C ASP A 103 3.95 -3.58 12.92
N SER A 104 4.86 -4.54 12.81
CA SER A 104 4.67 -5.87 13.40
C SER A 104 4.95 -5.87 14.90
N GLY A 105 3.91 -6.00 15.72
CA GLY A 105 4.04 -6.31 17.15
C GLY A 105 4.63 -7.70 17.46
N TYR A 106 4.83 -8.57 16.46
CA TYR A 106 5.67 -9.76 16.58
C TYR A 106 7.12 -9.38 16.31
N GLN A 107 7.97 -9.50 17.33
CA GLN A 107 9.38 -9.07 17.32
C GLN A 107 9.59 -7.69 16.65
N PRO A 108 9.02 -6.59 17.20
CA PRO A 108 9.00 -5.28 16.54
C PRO A 108 10.38 -4.77 16.11
N GLY A 109 11.42 -4.97 16.92
CA GLY A 109 12.81 -4.61 16.55
C GLY A 109 13.38 -5.33 15.30
N ASN A 110 12.73 -6.39 14.82
CA ASN A 110 13.10 -7.13 13.61
C ASN A 110 12.12 -6.86 12.43
N TYR A 111 10.82 -6.70 12.71
CA TYR A 111 9.76 -6.71 11.69
C TYR A 111 8.84 -5.46 11.70
N SER A 112 9.09 -4.44 12.53
CA SER A 112 8.42 -3.15 12.44
C SER A 112 9.24 -2.17 11.60
N PHE A 113 8.76 -1.88 10.39
CA PHE A 113 9.29 -0.79 9.58
C PHE A 113 9.04 0.57 10.24
N VAL A 114 7.92 0.72 10.94
CA VAL A 114 7.55 1.97 11.64
C VAL A 114 8.53 2.28 12.75
N ASP A 115 8.88 1.32 13.62
CA ASP A 115 9.90 1.53 14.64
C ASP A 115 11.25 1.89 14.01
N PHE A 116 11.66 1.16 12.97
CA PHE A 116 12.90 1.43 12.26
C PHE A 116 12.91 2.85 11.67
N ALA A 117 11.85 3.27 10.99
CA ALA A 117 11.71 4.60 10.38
C ALA A 117 11.70 5.72 11.43
N VAL A 118 11.00 5.53 12.55
CA VAL A 118 10.99 6.47 13.68
C VAL A 118 12.39 6.64 14.27
N THR A 119 13.20 5.56 14.40
CA THR A 119 14.61 5.70 14.86
C THR A 119 15.50 6.49 13.89
N LYS A 120 15.08 6.72 12.65
CA LYS A 120 15.79 7.56 11.66
C LYS A 120 15.26 9.00 11.60
N GLY A 121 14.19 9.35 12.32
CA GLY A 121 13.57 10.67 12.25
C GLY A 121 12.51 10.82 11.14
N TYR A 122 11.85 9.73 10.77
CA TYR A 122 10.66 9.78 9.90
C TYR A 122 9.37 9.68 10.72
N SER A 123 8.37 10.47 10.32
CA SER A 123 6.99 10.21 10.69
C SER A 123 6.36 9.25 9.69
N VAL A 124 5.46 8.39 10.16
CA VAL A 124 4.74 7.44 9.31
C VAL A 124 3.25 7.61 9.50
N LEU A 125 2.50 7.67 8.40
CA LEU A 125 1.06 7.55 8.35
C LEU A 125 0.73 6.29 7.56
N PHE A 126 -0.08 5.41 8.13
CA PHE A 126 -0.69 4.27 7.43
C PHE A 126 -2.20 4.36 7.60
N TYR A 127 -2.96 3.83 6.63
CA TYR A 127 -4.42 3.84 6.68
C TYR A 127 -4.99 2.52 6.16
N ASP A 128 -6.08 2.10 6.79
CA ASP A 128 -6.87 0.98 6.33
C ASP A 128 -7.65 1.41 5.08
N ARG A 129 -7.54 0.67 3.97
CA ARG A 129 -8.34 0.95 2.77
C ARG A 129 -9.84 0.79 3.06
N VAL A 130 -10.68 1.42 2.25
CA VAL A 130 -12.10 1.02 2.09
C VAL A 130 -12.17 -0.51 1.91
N GLY A 131 -13.12 -1.15 2.58
CA GLY A 131 -13.23 -2.62 2.63
C GLY A 131 -12.29 -3.34 3.60
N ALA A 132 -11.40 -2.62 4.30
CA ALA A 132 -10.41 -3.17 5.21
C ALA A 132 -10.39 -2.49 6.60
N GLY A 133 -9.86 -3.22 7.58
CA GLY A 133 -9.49 -2.75 8.91
C GLY A 133 -10.62 -2.14 9.72
N GLN A 134 -10.45 -0.87 10.12
CA GLN A 134 -11.49 -0.07 10.78
C GLN A 134 -12.14 0.98 9.85
N SER A 135 -11.81 0.95 8.56
CA SER A 135 -12.44 1.81 7.54
C SER A 135 -13.81 1.27 7.10
N THR A 136 -14.58 2.11 6.41
CA THR A 136 -15.90 1.73 5.88
C THR A 136 -15.81 0.46 5.01
N VAL A 137 -16.61 -0.55 5.36
CA VAL A 137 -16.76 -1.78 4.59
C VAL A 137 -17.94 -1.64 3.63
N ILE A 138 -17.71 -1.92 2.36
CA ILE A 138 -18.71 -1.95 1.27
C ILE A 138 -18.73 -3.34 0.61
N SER A 139 -19.70 -3.63 -0.26
CA SER A 139 -19.73 -4.95 -0.91
C SER A 139 -18.60 -5.09 -1.92
N GLY A 140 -18.10 -6.31 -2.10
CA GLY A 140 -17.00 -6.59 -3.04
C GLY A 140 -17.36 -6.35 -4.52
N TYR A 141 -18.63 -6.10 -4.82
CA TYR A 141 -19.12 -5.70 -6.15
C TYR A 141 -19.13 -4.19 -6.36
N ASP A 142 -18.87 -3.41 -5.30
CA ASP A 142 -18.91 -1.96 -5.30
C ASP A 142 -17.53 -1.36 -4.95
N SER A 143 -16.66 -2.10 -4.24
CA SER A 143 -15.26 -1.74 -3.99
C SER A 143 -14.43 -1.87 -5.27
N GLN A 144 -13.94 -0.74 -5.80
CA GLN A 144 -13.19 -0.66 -7.06
C GLN A 144 -11.86 0.05 -6.88
N PHE A 145 -10.86 -0.30 -7.69
CA PHE A 145 -9.51 0.20 -7.60
C PHE A 145 -9.42 1.73 -7.65
N SER A 146 -10.23 2.37 -8.50
CA SER A 146 -10.40 3.83 -8.59
C SER A 146 -10.69 4.49 -7.25
N ILE A 147 -11.60 3.92 -6.46
CA ILE A 147 -11.96 4.42 -5.11
C ILE A 147 -10.73 4.54 -4.21
N HIS A 148 -9.79 3.60 -4.28
CA HIS A 148 -8.60 3.62 -3.42
C HIS A 148 -7.53 4.60 -3.91
N VAL A 149 -7.51 4.94 -5.20
CA VAL A 149 -6.66 5.99 -5.78
C VAL A 149 -7.18 7.36 -5.35
N ASP A 150 -8.49 7.59 -5.44
CA ASP A 150 -9.13 8.85 -5.03
C ASP A 150 -9.06 9.05 -3.51
N VAL A 151 -9.29 7.99 -2.72
CA VAL A 151 -9.11 8.05 -1.26
C VAL A 151 -7.64 8.31 -0.89
N LEU A 152 -6.67 7.75 -1.61
CA LEU A 152 -5.25 8.04 -1.39
C LEU A 152 -4.93 9.52 -1.67
N GLN A 153 -5.49 10.08 -2.76
CA GLN A 153 -5.39 11.50 -3.10
C GLN A 153 -5.92 12.39 -1.97
N ASP A 154 -7.12 12.10 -1.49
CA ASP A 154 -7.81 12.89 -0.47
C ASP A 154 -7.08 12.91 0.88
N ILE A 155 -6.32 11.86 1.21
CA ILE A 155 -5.48 11.80 2.43
C ILE A 155 -4.24 12.69 2.33
N ILE A 156 -3.69 12.90 1.13
CA ILE A 156 -2.42 13.64 0.94
C ILE A 156 -2.59 15.14 1.19
N GLY A 157 -3.76 15.72 0.89
CA GLY A 157 -4.07 17.12 1.18
C GLY A 157 -3.96 17.46 2.68
N PRO A 158 -4.71 16.78 3.56
CA PRO A 158 -4.55 16.82 5.01
C PRO A 158 -3.14 16.47 5.48
N ALA A 159 -2.45 15.52 4.84
CA ALA A 159 -1.08 15.15 5.21
C ALA A 159 -0.09 16.31 4.99
N LYS A 160 -0.01 16.86 3.77
CA LYS A 160 0.79 18.06 3.45
C LYS A 160 0.35 19.27 4.28
N GLY A 161 -0.95 19.40 4.52
CA GLY A 161 -1.53 20.49 5.30
C GLY A 161 -1.26 20.44 6.80
N GLY A 162 -0.86 19.29 7.36
CA GLY A 162 -0.67 19.08 8.80
C GLY A 162 -1.97 18.91 9.59
N TYR A 163 -2.93 18.17 9.03
CA TYR A 163 -4.28 17.97 9.58
C TYR A 163 -4.66 16.49 9.83
N ILE A 164 -3.68 15.57 9.79
CA ILE A 164 -3.87 14.11 9.99
C ILE A 164 -4.45 13.79 11.37
N THR A 165 -3.93 14.45 12.41
CA THR A 165 -4.26 14.18 13.82
C THR A 165 -5.04 15.35 14.42
N PRO A 166 -5.99 15.10 15.35
CA PRO A 166 -6.62 16.16 16.14
C PRO A 166 -5.59 17.05 16.82
N GLN A 167 -5.64 18.36 16.55
CA GLN A 167 -4.70 19.31 17.13
C GLN A 167 -5.04 19.53 18.61
N THR A 168 -4.09 19.24 19.50
CA THR A 168 -4.27 19.44 20.95
C THR A 168 -3.16 20.32 21.51
N ARG A 169 -3.31 20.79 22.75
CA ARG A 169 -2.26 21.55 23.45
C ARG A 169 -0.99 20.71 23.72
N MET A 170 -1.06 19.39 23.59
CA MET A 170 0.08 18.46 23.71
C MET A 170 0.57 17.95 22.34
N SER A 171 -0.29 18.00 21.32
CA SER A 171 -0.03 17.57 19.94
C SER A 171 -0.18 18.78 19.00
N PRO A 172 0.80 19.71 18.96
CA PRO A 172 0.73 20.88 18.11
C PRO A 172 0.77 20.50 16.62
N LYS A 173 0.26 21.38 15.77
CA LYS A 173 0.21 21.18 14.32
C LYS A 173 1.60 20.93 13.73
N TYR A 174 1.89 19.69 13.33
CA TYR A 174 3.07 19.35 12.53
C TYR A 174 2.75 19.45 11.04
N VAL A 175 3.57 20.16 10.28
CA VAL A 175 3.50 20.27 8.82
C VAL A 175 4.76 19.61 8.25
N PRO A 176 4.65 18.55 7.43
CA PRO A 176 5.81 17.88 6.86
C PRO A 176 6.53 18.79 5.84
N LYS A 177 7.87 18.72 5.84
CA LYS A 177 8.69 19.35 4.78
C LYS A 177 8.66 18.56 3.47
N LYS A 178 8.44 17.25 3.59
CA LYS A 178 8.50 16.25 2.53
C LYS A 178 7.43 15.18 2.77
N VAL A 179 6.73 14.78 1.72
CA VAL A 179 5.77 13.66 1.75
C VAL A 179 6.17 12.61 0.73
N VAL A 180 6.43 11.40 1.23
CA VAL A 180 6.83 10.23 0.44
C VAL A 180 5.64 9.29 0.34
N LEU A 181 5.27 8.88 -0.88
CA LEU A 181 4.28 7.82 -1.05
C LEU A 181 5.00 6.47 -1.09
N MET A 182 4.53 5.53 -0.28
CA MET A 182 5.10 4.20 -0.22
C MET A 182 4.00 3.13 -0.23
N GLY A 183 4.17 2.14 -1.10
CA GLY A 183 3.19 1.09 -1.30
C GLY A 183 3.79 -0.31 -1.17
N HIS A 184 2.93 -1.28 -0.91
CA HIS A 184 3.21 -2.69 -1.11
C HIS A 184 2.14 -3.33 -2.00
N SER A 185 2.56 -3.92 -3.11
CA SER A 185 1.73 -4.56 -4.14
C SER A 185 0.54 -3.73 -4.59
N VAL A 186 -0.70 -4.04 -4.20
CA VAL A 186 -1.89 -3.22 -4.55
C VAL A 186 -1.72 -1.78 -4.02
N GLY A 187 -1.04 -1.59 -2.89
CA GLY A 187 -0.58 -0.28 -2.45
C GLY A 187 0.44 0.38 -3.39
N SER A 188 1.36 -0.38 -4.00
CA SER A 188 2.29 0.14 -5.02
C SER A 188 1.59 0.44 -6.35
N ILE A 189 0.62 -0.38 -6.74
CA ILE A 189 -0.21 -0.19 -7.93
C ILE A 189 -1.06 1.09 -7.74
N ALA A 190 -1.68 1.29 -6.58
CA ALA A 190 -2.41 2.50 -6.21
C ALA A 190 -1.50 3.74 -6.13
N THR A 191 -0.31 3.60 -5.54
CA THR A 191 0.71 4.68 -5.55
C THR A 191 1.06 5.08 -6.98
N ASN A 192 1.35 4.11 -7.85
CA ASN A 192 1.73 4.38 -9.23
C ASN A 192 0.59 4.98 -10.06
N ALA A 193 -0.65 4.47 -9.91
CA ALA A 193 -1.82 5.03 -10.57
C ALA A 193 -2.10 6.47 -10.13
N LEU A 194 -1.90 6.80 -8.85
CA LEU A 194 -2.07 8.18 -8.38
C LEU A 194 -0.99 9.11 -8.93
N VAL A 195 0.28 8.72 -8.96
CA VAL A 195 1.34 9.57 -9.54
C VAL A 195 1.32 9.59 -11.09
N ALA A 196 0.64 8.64 -11.73
CA ALA A 196 0.29 8.72 -13.15
C ALA A 196 -0.68 9.88 -13.43
N ALA A 197 -1.71 10.03 -12.57
CA ALA A 197 -2.69 11.11 -12.65
C ALA A 197 -2.14 12.45 -12.13
N GLN A 198 -1.31 12.43 -11.07
CA GLN A 198 -0.78 13.62 -10.41
C GLN A 198 0.73 13.49 -10.12
N PRO A 199 1.60 13.75 -11.11
CA PRO A 199 3.04 13.50 -10.99
C PRO A 199 3.78 14.25 -9.85
N ASP A 200 3.31 15.44 -9.49
CA ASP A 200 3.92 16.29 -8.46
C ASP A 200 3.25 16.13 -7.07
N ILE A 201 2.42 15.10 -6.88
CA ILE A 201 1.69 14.87 -5.62
C ILE A 201 2.61 14.38 -4.48
N ALA A 202 3.81 13.88 -4.78
CA ALA A 202 4.77 13.34 -3.82
C ALA A 202 6.19 13.87 -4.06
N ASP A 203 6.98 14.02 -3.00
CA ASP A 203 8.40 14.39 -3.11
C ASP A 203 9.31 13.20 -3.45
N GLY A 204 8.84 11.97 -3.21
CA GLY A 204 9.53 10.73 -3.51
C GLY A 204 8.58 9.54 -3.42
N ILE A 205 8.93 8.43 -4.09
CA ILE A 205 8.06 7.27 -4.27
C ILE A 205 8.83 5.98 -3.94
N VAL A 206 8.20 5.05 -3.21
CA VAL A 206 8.77 3.74 -2.88
C VAL A 206 7.77 2.62 -3.20
N LEU A 207 8.13 1.70 -4.10
CA LEU A 207 7.27 0.60 -4.56
C LEU A 207 7.84 -0.77 -4.13
N SER A 208 6.99 -1.78 -3.87
CA SER A 208 7.44 -3.11 -3.38
C SER A 208 6.47 -4.29 -3.67
N GLY A 209 6.99 -5.52 -3.76
CA GLY A 209 6.27 -6.82 -3.92
C GLY A 209 7.24 -8.00 -3.64
N PHE A 210 7.04 -9.27 -4.07
CA PHE A 210 5.87 -10.18 -4.05
C PHE A 210 6.35 -11.71 -4.13
N TYR A 211 5.52 -12.77 -4.28
CA TYR A 211 5.73 -14.09 -3.57
C TYR A 211 6.61 -15.19 -4.19
N LYS A 212 7.47 -15.86 -3.38
CA LYS A 212 7.86 -17.29 -3.48
C LYS A 212 8.54 -17.80 -2.19
N VAL A 213 8.74 -19.12 -2.09
CA VAL A 213 9.53 -19.85 -1.06
C VAL A 213 10.88 -20.23 -1.72
N PRO A 214 12.07 -20.02 -1.10
CA PRO A 214 12.37 -20.22 0.33
C PRO A 214 12.77 -18.95 1.13
N ASN A 215 13.08 -19.17 2.42
CA ASN A 215 13.46 -18.20 3.46
C ASN A 215 12.35 -17.22 3.92
N LEU A 216 11.55 -17.69 4.89
CA LEU A 216 10.44 -16.95 5.52
C LEU A 216 10.34 -17.36 7.00
N ASP A 217 10.14 -16.41 7.92
CA ASP A 217 9.74 -16.77 9.29
C ASP A 217 8.25 -17.12 9.31
N LYS A 218 7.94 -18.41 9.43
CA LYS A 218 6.56 -18.93 9.45
C LYS A 218 5.70 -18.31 10.56
N ARG A 219 6.30 -17.80 11.65
CA ARG A 219 5.58 -17.11 12.73
C ARG A 219 5.32 -15.65 12.40
N ALA A 220 6.28 -14.94 11.81
CA ALA A 220 6.06 -13.57 11.30
C ALA A 220 4.99 -13.57 10.18
N VAL A 221 5.14 -14.50 9.23
CA VAL A 221 4.13 -14.79 8.19
C VAL A 221 2.77 -15.04 8.84
N LYS A 222 2.62 -16.01 9.75
CA LYS A 222 1.34 -16.26 10.42
C LYS A 222 0.81 -15.02 11.17
N TYR A 223 1.64 -14.29 11.91
CA TYR A 223 1.21 -13.13 12.68
C TYR A 223 0.64 -11.99 11.81
N VAL A 224 1.21 -11.78 10.62
CA VAL A 224 0.73 -10.83 9.62
C VAL A 224 -0.52 -11.35 8.91
N PHE A 225 -0.50 -12.59 8.40
CA PHE A 225 -1.66 -13.22 7.76
C PHE A 225 -2.86 -13.37 8.72
N ASP A 226 -2.65 -13.52 10.03
CA ASP A 226 -3.71 -13.63 11.04
C ASP A 226 -4.46 -12.30 11.32
N SER A 227 -4.21 -11.20 10.60
CA SER A 227 -4.74 -9.87 10.99
C SER A 227 -5.40 -9.04 9.90
N SER A 228 -5.43 -9.56 8.69
CA SER A 228 -5.43 -8.73 7.49
C SER A 228 -6.81 -8.73 6.78
N TRP A 229 -6.94 -8.38 5.49
CA TRP A 229 -8.20 -8.14 4.76
C TRP A 229 -8.21 -8.60 3.29
N PRO A 230 -9.35 -8.97 2.69
CA PRO A 230 -9.40 -9.48 1.32
C PRO A 230 -9.16 -8.39 0.27
N ILE A 231 -8.82 -8.81 -0.95
CA ILE A 231 -9.02 -8.01 -2.16
C ILE A 231 -10.42 -8.31 -2.67
N ALA A 232 -11.19 -7.28 -3.01
CA ALA A 232 -12.54 -7.44 -3.53
C ALA A 232 -12.55 -7.86 -5.01
N ILE A 233 -13.62 -8.53 -5.44
CA ILE A 233 -13.74 -9.01 -6.83
C ILE A 233 -13.71 -7.86 -7.85
N MET A 234 -14.31 -6.70 -7.55
CA MET A 234 -14.26 -5.55 -8.44
C MET A 234 -12.95 -4.75 -8.35
N GLU A 235 -12.22 -4.77 -7.24
CA GLU A 235 -10.83 -4.26 -7.19
C GLU A 235 -9.95 -5.00 -8.19
N PHE A 236 -10.02 -6.35 -8.19
CA PHE A 236 -9.22 -7.18 -9.09
C PHE A 236 -9.47 -6.86 -10.58
N PHE A 237 -10.73 -6.70 -10.98
CA PHE A 237 -11.05 -6.39 -12.39
C PHE A 237 -10.80 -4.92 -12.77
N SER A 238 -11.00 -3.97 -11.87
CA SER A 238 -10.72 -2.54 -12.15
C SER A 238 -9.23 -2.18 -12.12
N ILE A 239 -8.38 -2.97 -11.45
CA ILE A 239 -6.92 -2.92 -11.64
C ILE A 239 -6.58 -3.17 -13.12
N ALA A 240 -7.18 -4.20 -13.74
CA ALA A 240 -6.86 -4.59 -15.12
C ALA A 240 -7.28 -3.54 -16.18
N THR A 241 -8.19 -2.62 -15.85
CA THR A 241 -8.63 -1.51 -16.72
C THR A 241 -7.96 -0.18 -16.41
N SER A 242 -7.05 -0.11 -15.45
CA SER A 242 -6.45 1.15 -14.97
C SER A 242 -5.19 1.55 -15.72
N ASN A 243 -4.94 2.86 -15.83
CA ASN A 243 -3.70 3.37 -16.42
C ASN A 243 -2.56 3.40 -15.39
N PHE A 244 -1.42 2.82 -15.75
CA PHE A 244 -0.20 2.77 -14.94
C PHE A 244 1.01 3.44 -15.62
N ALA A 245 0.81 4.08 -16.77
CA ALA A 245 1.85 4.87 -17.41
C ALA A 245 1.98 6.24 -16.71
N SER A 246 3.14 6.48 -16.11
CA SER A 246 3.45 7.63 -15.25
C SER A 246 4.55 8.55 -15.84
N PRO A 247 4.48 8.94 -17.13
CA PRO A 247 5.58 9.60 -17.84
C PRO A 247 5.90 11.02 -17.34
N GLY A 248 5.01 11.63 -16.56
CA GLY A 248 5.23 12.95 -15.96
C GLY A 248 6.08 12.93 -14.69
N VAL A 249 6.28 11.78 -14.04
CA VAL A 249 6.91 11.68 -12.72
C VAL A 249 8.40 11.99 -12.81
N LYS A 250 8.79 13.12 -12.22
CA LYS A 250 10.18 13.59 -12.10
C LYS A 250 10.77 13.38 -10.71
N ALA A 251 9.98 12.92 -9.74
CA ALA A 251 10.43 12.64 -8.38
C ALA A 251 11.42 11.44 -8.34
N PRO A 252 12.28 11.36 -7.32
CA PRO A 252 13.07 10.15 -7.02
C PRO A 252 12.16 8.95 -6.74
N VAL A 253 12.51 7.80 -7.31
CA VAL A 253 11.77 6.54 -7.20
C VAL A 253 12.70 5.41 -6.75
N LEU A 254 12.31 4.69 -5.70
CA LEU A 254 12.90 3.40 -5.33
C LEU A 254 11.93 2.26 -5.67
N PHE A 255 12.37 1.31 -6.50
CA PHE A 255 11.62 0.10 -6.80
C PHE A 255 12.26 -1.11 -6.10
N ILE A 256 11.54 -1.69 -5.12
CA ILE A 256 12.00 -2.87 -4.38
C ILE A 256 11.27 -4.11 -4.89
N ASN A 257 11.92 -5.27 -4.91
CA ASN A 257 11.24 -6.56 -4.99
C ASN A 257 12.01 -7.66 -4.23
N GLY A 258 11.33 -8.72 -3.81
CA GLY A 258 11.97 -9.96 -3.41
C GLY A 258 12.65 -10.65 -4.60
N GLU A 259 13.82 -11.24 -4.37
CA GLU A 259 14.59 -11.97 -5.40
C GLU A 259 13.77 -13.00 -6.17
N TYR A 260 12.77 -13.62 -5.53
CA TYR A 260 12.03 -14.75 -6.07
C TYR A 260 10.56 -14.47 -6.41
N ASP A 261 10.10 -13.22 -6.53
CA ASP A 261 8.67 -12.91 -6.74
C ASP A 261 8.03 -13.57 -7.98
N TYR A 262 7.01 -14.40 -7.73
CA TYR A 262 6.17 -15.05 -8.73
C TYR A 262 5.16 -14.12 -9.42
N ILE A 263 4.64 -13.11 -8.73
CA ILE A 263 3.54 -12.27 -9.24
C ILE A 263 4.04 -11.19 -10.19
N PHE A 264 5.12 -10.45 -9.88
CA PHE A 264 5.66 -9.45 -10.82
C PHE A 264 6.80 -9.99 -11.70
N CYS A 265 7.48 -11.09 -11.32
CA CYS A 265 8.65 -11.60 -12.06
C CYS A 265 8.58 -13.09 -12.44
N GLY A 266 7.44 -13.78 -12.26
CA GLY A 266 7.31 -15.22 -12.58
C GLY A 266 8.18 -16.17 -11.72
N GLY A 267 8.88 -15.64 -10.71
CA GLY A 267 9.60 -16.41 -9.71
C GLY A 267 11.09 -16.10 -9.60
N TYR A 268 11.62 -15.11 -10.33
CA TYR A 268 12.98 -14.60 -10.21
C TYR A 268 13.10 -13.17 -10.78
N CYS A 269 13.49 -12.19 -9.97
CA CYS A 269 13.49 -10.77 -10.32
C CYS A 269 14.82 -10.10 -10.73
N PRO A 270 16.02 -10.61 -10.41
CA PRO A 270 17.27 -9.95 -10.83
C PRO A 270 17.31 -9.67 -12.35
N GLY A 271 17.34 -8.38 -12.70
CA GLY A 271 17.34 -7.88 -14.08
C GLY A 271 15.99 -7.39 -14.62
N SER A 272 14.85 -7.66 -13.99
CA SER A 272 13.53 -7.24 -14.51
C SER A 272 13.07 -5.85 -14.05
N LEU A 273 13.50 -5.41 -12.86
CA LEU A 273 12.97 -4.20 -12.20
C LEU A 273 13.22 -2.91 -12.97
N GLU A 274 14.45 -2.63 -13.42
CA GLU A 274 14.73 -1.38 -14.13
C GLU A 274 14.03 -1.31 -15.50
N PRO A 275 14.09 -2.33 -16.39
CA PRO A 275 13.34 -2.31 -17.64
C PRO A 275 11.83 -2.06 -17.45
N ALA A 276 11.21 -2.72 -16.47
CA ALA A 276 9.81 -2.50 -16.15
C ALA A 276 9.57 -1.08 -15.64
N ALA A 277 10.35 -0.61 -14.67
CA ALA A 277 10.22 0.75 -14.12
C ALA A 277 10.38 1.83 -15.20
N ARG A 278 11.36 1.70 -16.11
CA ARG A 278 11.60 2.67 -17.19
C ARG A 278 10.47 2.71 -18.22
N SER A 279 9.72 1.62 -18.42
CA SER A 279 8.53 1.63 -19.29
C SER A 279 7.35 2.44 -18.72
N PHE A 280 7.24 2.56 -17.40
CA PHE A 280 6.15 3.30 -16.74
C PHE A 280 6.58 4.69 -16.25
N LEU A 281 7.82 4.85 -15.79
CA LEU A 281 8.37 6.05 -15.13
C LEU A 281 9.61 6.62 -15.87
N PRO A 282 9.55 6.87 -17.19
CA PRO A 282 10.73 7.25 -17.99
C PRO A 282 11.38 8.59 -17.58
N ALA A 283 10.63 9.51 -16.97
CA ALA A 283 11.12 10.82 -16.54
C ALA A 283 11.71 10.87 -15.12
N SER A 284 11.74 9.74 -14.40
CA SER A 284 12.17 9.69 -13.00
C SER A 284 13.68 9.97 -12.85
N ILE A 285 14.01 11.09 -12.17
CA ILE A 285 15.38 11.37 -11.71
C ILE A 285 15.70 10.46 -10.53
N GLY A 286 16.98 10.21 -10.23
CA GLY A 286 17.37 9.50 -9.00
C GLY A 286 16.77 8.10 -8.83
N TYR A 287 16.35 7.45 -9.92
CA TYR A 287 15.79 6.10 -9.89
C TYR A 287 16.79 5.09 -9.31
N GLU A 288 16.32 4.27 -8.38
CA GLU A 288 17.05 3.15 -7.79
C GLU A 288 16.19 1.89 -7.78
N SER A 289 16.84 0.73 -7.88
CA SER A 289 16.19 -0.57 -7.68
C SER A 289 16.90 -1.37 -6.60
N TYR A 290 16.14 -2.16 -5.85
CA TYR A 290 16.68 -3.04 -4.82
C TYR A 290 16.03 -4.43 -4.87
N ILE A 291 16.86 -5.46 -5.00
CA ILE A 291 16.45 -6.84 -4.81
C ILE A 291 16.75 -7.24 -3.37
N GLN A 292 15.71 -7.56 -2.59
CA GLN A 292 15.85 -8.18 -1.28
C GLN A 292 16.21 -9.68 -1.50
N PRO A 293 17.43 -10.12 -1.12
CA PRO A 293 17.91 -11.47 -1.41
C PRO A 293 17.21 -12.53 -0.55
N ASN A 294 17.02 -13.73 -1.10
CA ASN A 294 16.32 -14.85 -0.48
C ASN A 294 14.94 -14.46 0.07
N THR A 295 14.16 -13.70 -0.69
CA THR A 295 12.86 -13.20 -0.23
C THR A 295 11.80 -13.29 -1.33
N GLY A 296 10.59 -13.58 -0.88
CA GLY A 296 9.35 -13.45 -1.64
C GLY A 296 8.50 -12.26 -1.17
N HIS A 297 7.28 -12.54 -0.71
CA HIS A 297 6.14 -11.63 -0.83
C HIS A 297 6.21 -10.40 0.05
N ILE A 298 6.03 -10.72 1.32
CA ILE A 298 5.72 -9.83 2.39
C ILE A 298 7.10 -9.53 2.96
N LEU A 299 7.78 -8.57 2.33
CA LEU A 299 9.20 -8.27 2.59
C LEU A 299 9.46 -8.20 4.09
N ASN A 300 8.56 -7.53 4.81
CA ASN A 300 8.51 -7.33 6.26
C ASN A 300 8.33 -8.61 7.12
N THR A 301 8.27 -9.81 6.52
CA THR A 301 8.27 -11.12 7.21
C THR A 301 9.44 -12.03 6.81
N ALA A 302 10.32 -11.56 5.92
CA ALA A 302 11.57 -12.23 5.65
C ALA A 302 12.54 -12.03 6.84
N PRO A 303 13.27 -13.07 7.30
CA PRO A 303 14.18 -12.95 8.45
C PRO A 303 15.30 -11.90 8.29
N ASN A 304 15.52 -11.42 7.07
CA ASN A 304 16.51 -10.41 6.69
C ASN A 304 15.88 -9.06 6.29
N THR A 305 14.61 -8.80 6.60
CA THR A 305 13.86 -7.59 6.16
C THR A 305 14.48 -6.25 6.59
N THR A 306 15.37 -6.24 7.58
CA THR A 306 16.14 -5.05 7.94
C THR A 306 16.99 -4.54 6.78
N GLY A 307 17.35 -5.39 5.80
CA GLY A 307 17.94 -5.00 4.52
C GLY A 307 17.01 -4.09 3.69
N THR A 308 15.74 -4.48 3.53
CA THR A 308 14.69 -3.63 2.93
C THR A 308 14.58 -2.29 3.65
N TYR A 309 14.53 -2.28 4.98
CA TYR A 309 14.38 -1.04 5.77
C TYR A 309 15.61 -0.11 5.63
N GLN A 310 16.81 -0.69 5.55
CA GLN A 310 18.04 0.05 5.23
C GLN A 310 18.03 0.59 3.81
N ALA A 311 17.61 -0.19 2.80
CA ALA A 311 17.52 0.27 1.42
C ALA A 311 16.57 1.47 1.27
N ILE A 312 15.38 1.40 1.90
CA ILE A 312 14.42 2.52 1.93
C ILE A 312 15.05 3.75 2.56
N THR A 313 15.52 3.66 3.80
CA THR A 313 15.97 4.84 4.56
C THR A 313 17.28 5.43 4.01
N ASN A 314 18.16 4.61 3.41
CA ASN A 314 19.34 5.11 2.70
C ASN A 314 18.93 5.90 1.44
N PHE A 315 17.98 5.41 0.66
CA PHE A 315 17.44 6.13 -0.52
C PHE A 315 16.78 7.46 -0.12
N LEU A 316 15.98 7.48 0.95
CA LEU A 316 15.35 8.72 1.44
C LEU A 316 16.42 9.76 1.84
N ALA A 317 17.34 9.38 2.73
CA ALA A 317 18.41 10.27 3.20
C ALA A 317 19.32 10.77 2.06
N LYS A 318 19.63 9.91 1.07
CA LYS A 318 20.41 10.26 -0.13
C LYS A 318 19.73 11.31 -1.01
N ASN A 319 18.39 11.28 -1.09
CA ASN A 319 17.59 12.20 -1.92
C ASN A 319 17.09 13.43 -1.13
N GLY A 320 17.45 13.58 0.16
CA GLY A 320 17.01 14.70 0.99
C GLY A 320 15.52 14.64 1.37
N LEU A 321 14.99 13.43 1.51
CA LEU A 321 13.64 13.10 1.95
C LEU A 321 13.65 12.77 3.45
#